data_AF-A0A3C1Z025-F1
#
_entry.id   AF-A0A3C1Z025-F1
#
_cell.length_a   1.000
_cell.length_b   1.000
_cell.length_c   1.000
_cell.angle_alpha   90.00
_cell.angle_beta   90.00
_cell.angle_gamma   90.00
#
_symmetry.space_group_name_H-M   'P 1'
#
loop_
_entity.id
_entity.type
_entity.pdbx_description
1 polymer ?
#
loop_
_entity_poly.entity_id
_entity_poly.type
_entity_poly.pdbx_seq_one_letter_code
_entity_poly.pdbx_strand_id
1 'polypeptide(L)'
;MNVAGPSCVGRASNLAIILRLMASGIQASGYGESAFYRNMPYFEEEYRESRRPVVHRSSLNLSRELQVTPWIFEQTVALPLSTRSGSGDVVRGLDKILDALDLGYAIGGVLEEPALTVRRRDTGRTIIANYDPMQLPNEERRLLHEEAQRYPRNDILIDTRPDGPGGDYPLHGFLVIRSVNKIMQLLSHGIAVDPEFQVEPDERTGEIVLNPVSTLDIVEADSRPDNAALSVKFENRCYSIAKASNDDGKLDPWNLGTFRVLVQLYRMTVTDISKTPTPAITIAA
;
A
#
# COMPACT_ATOMS: atom_id res chain seq x y z
N MET A 1 -21.26 -18.54 -17.13
CA MET A 1 -20.28 -19.06 -16.15
C MET A 1 -19.52 -17.86 -15.60
N ASN A 2 -19.93 -17.38 -14.43
CA ASN A 2 -19.35 -16.19 -13.80
C ASN A 2 -18.13 -16.62 -12.97
N VAL A 3 -16.95 -16.13 -13.36
CA VAL A 3 -15.73 -16.27 -12.55
C VAL A 3 -15.74 -15.14 -11.54
N ALA A 4 -16.17 -15.45 -10.31
CA ALA A 4 -16.09 -14.53 -9.19
C ALA A 4 -14.60 -14.30 -8.86
N GLY A 5 -14.14 -13.06 -8.96
CA GLY A 5 -12.84 -12.64 -8.44
C GLY A 5 -12.77 -12.81 -6.92
N PRO A 6 -11.58 -12.88 -6.32
CA PRO A 6 -11.42 -13.06 -4.89
C PRO A 6 -11.90 -11.80 -4.16
N SER A 7 -13.16 -11.81 -3.73
CA SER A 7 -13.67 -10.92 -2.70
C SER A 7 -13.07 -11.34 -1.36
N CYS A 8 -11.90 -10.80 -1.05
CA CYS A 8 -11.33 -10.91 0.30
C CYS A 8 -12.14 -10.02 1.24
N VAL A 9 -13.26 -10.56 1.72
CA VAL A 9 -13.93 -10.14 2.95
C VAL A 9 -13.02 -10.50 4.12
N GLY A 10 -12.05 -9.63 4.40
CA GLY A 10 -11.35 -9.56 5.66
C GLY A 10 -11.86 -8.34 6.41
N ARG A 11 -12.68 -8.54 7.46
CA ARG A 11 -12.93 -7.48 8.46
C ARG A 11 -11.58 -6.89 8.86
N ALA A 12 -11.41 -5.61 8.55
CA ALA A 12 -10.15 -4.91 8.43
C ALA A 12 -9.16 -5.25 9.54
N SER A 13 -8.05 -5.91 9.19
CA SER A 13 -6.77 -5.67 9.84
C SER A 13 -6.58 -4.16 9.92
N ASN A 14 -6.39 -3.62 11.14
CA ASN A 14 -6.28 -2.19 11.38
C ASN A 14 -5.21 -1.60 10.45
N LEU A 15 -5.59 -0.66 9.57
CA LEU A 15 -4.68 -0.04 8.61
C LEU A 15 -3.42 0.51 9.29
N ALA A 16 -3.55 1.04 10.52
CA ALA A 16 -2.42 1.50 11.30
C ALA A 16 -1.38 0.39 11.54
N ILE A 17 -1.80 -0.84 11.82
CA ILE A 17 -0.89 -1.99 12.00
C ILE A 17 -0.08 -2.22 10.72
N ILE A 18 -0.78 -2.25 9.58
CA ILE A 18 -0.17 -2.50 8.27
C ILE A 18 0.85 -1.40 7.95
N LEU A 19 0.45 -0.14 8.11
CA LEU A 19 1.32 1.01 7.82
C LEU A 19 2.52 1.06 8.76
N ARG A 20 2.33 0.83 10.06
CA ARG A 20 3.43 0.82 11.05
C ARG A 20 4.43 -0.30 10.80
N LEU A 21 3.96 -1.50 10.43
CA LEU A 21 4.84 -2.61 10.09
C LEU A 21 5.58 -2.38 8.77
N MET A 22 4.85 -2.01 7.72
CA MET A 22 5.38 -2.06 6.35
C MET A 22 6.04 -0.77 5.89
N ALA A 23 5.71 0.41 6.44
CA ALA A 23 6.28 1.65 5.95
C ALA A 23 7.67 1.87 6.53
N SER A 24 8.73 1.90 5.72
CA SER A 24 10.07 2.41 6.09
C SER A 24 10.01 3.85 6.58
N GLY A 25 9.11 4.65 6.01
CA GLY A 25 8.95 6.06 6.28
C GLY A 25 7.99 6.69 5.27
N ILE A 26 7.84 8.00 5.38
CA ILE A 26 7.00 8.81 4.49
C ILE A 26 7.89 9.85 3.81
N GLN A 27 7.89 9.85 2.48
CA GLN A 27 8.44 10.93 1.68
C GLN A 27 7.33 11.96 1.47
N ALA A 28 7.37 13.08 2.18
CA ALA A 28 6.45 14.19 1.94
C ALA A 28 6.94 15.03 0.75
N SER A 29 6.01 15.39 -0.14
CA SER A 29 6.26 16.27 -1.29
C SER A 29 4.94 16.88 -1.74
N GLY A 30 4.83 18.20 -1.86
CA GLY A 30 3.72 18.83 -2.60
C GLY A 30 2.87 19.85 -1.84
N TYR A 31 2.69 19.71 -0.52
CA TYR A 31 1.97 20.69 0.30
C TYR A 31 2.84 21.44 1.32
N GLY A 32 4.15 21.19 1.30
CA GLY A 32 5.14 21.79 2.19
C GLY A 32 6.56 21.47 1.70
N GLU A 33 7.55 21.67 2.56
CA GLU A 33 8.93 21.27 2.26
C GLU A 33 9.02 19.76 2.04
N SER A 34 9.82 19.35 1.05
CA SER A 34 10.04 17.93 0.83
C SER A 34 10.98 17.38 1.89
N ALA A 35 10.52 16.35 2.58
CA ALA A 35 11.26 15.70 3.64
C ALA A 35 10.96 14.20 3.67
N PHE A 36 11.92 13.42 4.17
CA PHE A 36 11.72 12.00 4.43
C PHE A 36 11.66 11.77 5.94
N TYR A 37 10.54 11.24 6.42
CA TYR A 37 10.33 10.93 7.82
C TYR A 37 10.42 9.42 8.05
N ARG A 38 11.52 8.96 8.66
CA ARG A 38 11.75 7.54 8.97
C ARG A 38 10.81 7.04 10.05
N ASN A 39 10.22 5.88 9.79
CA ASN A 39 9.52 5.08 10.80
C ASN A 39 10.51 4.18 11.55
N MET A 40 11.46 4.81 12.26
CA MET A 40 12.48 4.19 13.11
C MET A 40 12.65 4.99 14.41
N PRO A 41 12.40 4.41 15.60
CA PRO A 41 12.44 5.14 16.88
C PRO A 41 13.75 5.85 17.19
N TYR A 42 14.88 5.32 16.70
CA TYR A 42 16.20 5.94 16.82
C TYR A 42 16.26 7.39 16.31
N PHE A 43 15.45 7.74 15.29
CA PHE A 43 15.32 9.11 14.79
C PHE A 43 14.04 9.73 15.34
N GLU A 44 14.06 10.22 16.59
CA GLU A 44 12.83 10.56 17.33
C GLU A 44 11.90 11.54 16.59
N GLU A 45 12.44 12.64 16.07
CA GLU A 45 11.64 13.66 15.37
C GLU A 45 11.02 13.09 14.10
N GLU A 46 11.82 12.43 13.27
CA GLU A 46 11.35 11.77 12.06
C GLU A 46 10.33 10.67 12.37
N TYR A 47 10.51 9.93 13.47
CA TYR A 47 9.59 8.90 13.91
C TYR A 47 8.23 9.50 14.28
N ARG A 48 8.21 10.60 15.05
CA ARG A 48 6.97 11.33 15.38
C ARG A 48 6.25 11.79 14.11
N GLU A 49 6.98 12.42 13.18
CA GLU A 49 6.43 12.92 11.92
C GLU A 49 6.02 11.81 10.95
N SER A 50 6.60 10.61 11.05
CA SER A 50 6.12 9.44 10.29
C SER A 50 4.88 8.80 10.92
N ARG A 51 4.74 8.86 12.25
CA ARG A 51 3.66 8.22 13.01
C ARG A 51 2.37 9.01 12.97
N ARG A 52 2.42 10.33 13.08
CA ARG A 52 1.22 11.20 13.06
C ARG A 52 0.37 11.00 11.79
N PRO A 53 0.92 11.00 10.56
CA PRO A 53 0.14 10.77 9.35
C PRO A 53 -0.42 9.34 9.23
N VAL A 54 0.20 8.35 9.89
CA VAL A 54 -0.35 6.98 9.95
C VAL A 54 -1.56 6.93 10.87
N VAL A 55 -1.50 7.60 12.02
CA VAL A 55 -2.62 7.70 12.96
C VAL A 55 -3.78 8.47 12.32
N HIS A 56 -3.50 9.58 11.64
CA HIS A 56 -4.49 10.35 10.88
C HIS A 56 -5.26 9.49 9.88
N ARG A 57 -4.54 8.71 9.08
CA ARG A 57 -5.15 7.78 8.10
C ARG A 57 -5.92 6.65 8.74
N SER A 58 -5.54 6.22 9.94
CA SER A 58 -6.33 5.26 10.69
C SER A 58 -7.68 5.84 11.11
N SER A 59 -7.73 7.13 11.46
CA SER A 59 -8.99 7.84 11.73
C SER A 59 -9.83 7.95 10.46
N LEU A 60 -9.26 8.36 9.33
CA LEU A 60 -9.98 8.41 8.04
C LEU A 60 -10.49 7.05 7.56
N ASN A 61 -9.72 5.98 7.82
CA ASN A 61 -10.16 4.62 7.52
C ASN A 61 -11.30 4.18 8.45
N LEU A 62 -11.31 4.62 9.71
CA LEU A 62 -12.40 4.37 10.66
C LEU A 62 -13.70 5.08 10.23
N SER A 63 -13.60 6.33 9.77
CA SER A 63 -14.74 7.10 9.24
C SER A 63 -15.18 6.68 7.83
N ARG A 64 -14.45 5.74 7.19
CA ARG A 64 -14.66 5.29 5.79
C ARG A 64 -14.44 6.38 4.74
N GLU A 65 -13.62 7.37 5.07
CA GLU A 65 -13.25 8.49 4.19
C GLU A 65 -11.92 8.23 3.47
N LEU A 66 -11.17 7.19 3.88
CA LEU A 66 -9.95 6.78 3.21
C LEU A 66 -10.22 5.78 2.08
N GLN A 67 -9.70 6.09 0.89
CA GLN A 67 -9.71 5.21 -0.27
C GLN A 67 -8.33 4.56 -0.44
N VAL A 68 -8.31 3.24 -0.58
CA VAL A 68 -7.11 2.46 -0.90
C VAL A 68 -7.40 1.62 -2.14
N THR A 69 -7.15 2.20 -3.31
CA THR A 69 -7.57 1.62 -4.60
C THR A 69 -6.49 1.82 -5.66
N PRO A 70 -6.41 0.94 -6.68
CA PRO A 70 -5.57 1.21 -7.84
C PRO A 70 -6.12 2.39 -8.64
N TRP A 71 -5.23 3.16 -9.26
CA TRP A 71 -5.63 4.07 -10.32
C TRP A 71 -6.28 3.29 -11.44
N ILE A 72 -7.41 3.76 -11.92
CA ILE A 72 -8.02 3.25 -13.14
C ILE A 72 -8.17 4.45 -14.05
N PHE A 73 -7.67 4.39 -15.27
CA PHE A 73 -7.83 5.48 -16.24
C PHE A 73 -7.91 4.91 -17.66
N GLU A 74 -8.32 5.72 -18.60
CA GLU A 74 -8.40 5.35 -20.00
C GLU A 74 -7.27 6.01 -20.79
N GLN A 75 -6.54 5.21 -21.56
CA GLN A 75 -5.63 5.69 -22.59
C GLN A 75 -6.39 5.80 -23.90
N THR A 76 -6.35 6.98 -24.51
CA THR A 76 -6.95 7.24 -25.82
C THR A 76 -5.85 7.46 -26.84
N VAL A 77 -5.87 6.69 -27.93
CA VAL A 77 -4.92 6.81 -29.04
C VAL A 77 -5.70 7.01 -30.33
N ALA A 78 -5.30 7.99 -31.13
CA ALA A 78 -5.81 8.15 -32.49
C ALA A 78 -4.99 7.30 -33.45
N LEU A 79 -5.63 6.30 -34.07
CA LEU A 79 -5.04 5.49 -35.13
C LEU A 79 -5.35 6.15 -36.49
N PRO A 80 -4.34 6.63 -37.23
CA PRO A 80 -4.57 7.14 -38.56
C PRO A 80 -4.99 5.99 -39.49
N LEU A 81 -6.21 6.08 -40.04
CA LEU A 81 -6.66 5.19 -41.10
C LEU A 81 -6.11 5.77 -42.41
N SER A 82 -5.26 5.01 -43.09
CA SER A 82 -4.72 5.43 -44.38
C SER A 82 -5.84 5.41 -45.42
N THR A 83 -6.39 6.59 -45.74
CA THR A 83 -7.50 6.74 -46.71
C THR A 83 -7.04 6.75 -48.18
N ARG A 84 -5.84 6.24 -48.50
CA ARG A 84 -5.43 6.12 -49.89
C ARG A 84 -6.08 4.89 -50.50
N SER A 85 -7.10 5.12 -51.34
CA SER A 85 -7.83 4.09 -52.09
C SER A 85 -6.90 3.22 -52.93
N GLY A 86 -6.44 2.12 -52.34
CA GLY A 86 -5.76 1.00 -52.97
C GLY A 86 -6.00 -0.23 -52.09
N SER A 87 -6.26 -1.40 -52.69
CA SER A 87 -6.61 -2.63 -51.98
C SER A 87 -5.61 -3.06 -50.89
N GLY A 88 -4.35 -2.58 -50.95
CA GLY A 88 -3.32 -2.83 -49.94
C GLY A 88 -3.40 -1.96 -48.67
N ASP A 89 -3.98 -0.75 -48.73
CA ASP A 89 -4.08 0.14 -47.56
C ASP A 89 -5.25 -0.24 -46.63
N VAL A 90 -6.30 -0.87 -47.18
CA VAL A 90 -7.41 -1.44 -46.39
C VAL A 90 -6.91 -2.59 -45.50
N VAL A 91 -6.02 -3.43 -46.01
CA VAL A 91 -5.42 -4.54 -45.24
C VAL A 91 -4.56 -4.02 -44.09
N ARG A 92 -3.75 -2.98 -44.32
CA ARG A 92 -2.94 -2.34 -43.26
C ARG A 92 -3.78 -1.64 -42.20
N GLY A 93 -4.94 -1.10 -42.58
CA GLY A 93 -5.93 -0.55 -41.65
C GLY A 93 -6.54 -1.62 -40.76
N LEU A 94 -6.88 -2.78 -41.33
CA LEU A 94 -7.43 -3.92 -40.59
C LEU A 94 -6.40 -4.54 -39.63
N ASP A 95 -5.14 -4.70 -40.05
CA ASP A 95 -4.06 -5.21 -39.19
C ASP A 95 -3.90 -4.34 -37.93
N LYS A 96 -3.88 -3.00 -38.08
CA LYS A 96 -3.80 -2.08 -36.92
C LYS A 96 -5.01 -2.17 -35.99
N ILE A 97 -6.19 -2.48 -36.53
CA ILE A 97 -7.41 -2.65 -35.73
C ILE A 97 -7.34 -3.96 -34.95
N LEU A 98 -6.89 -5.05 -35.59
CA LEU A 98 -6.67 -6.34 -34.94
C LEU A 98 -5.60 -6.24 -33.84
N ASP A 99 -4.46 -5.59 -34.12
CA ASP A 99 -3.41 -5.32 -33.13
C ASP A 99 -3.95 -4.52 -31.93
N ALA A 100 -4.79 -3.51 -32.18
CA ALA A 100 -5.39 -2.70 -31.11
C ALA A 100 -6.34 -3.53 -30.24
N LEU A 101 -7.17 -4.39 -30.85
CA LEU A 101 -8.06 -5.30 -30.13
C LEU A 101 -7.28 -6.32 -29.31
N ASP A 102 -6.21 -6.91 -29.86
CA ASP A 102 -5.33 -7.85 -29.17
C ASP A 102 -4.62 -7.20 -27.98
N LEU A 103 -4.28 -5.91 -28.07
CA LEU A 103 -3.73 -5.11 -26.98
C LEU A 103 -4.79 -4.59 -25.98
N GLY A 104 -6.05 -5.01 -26.13
CA GLY A 104 -7.15 -4.70 -25.23
C GLY A 104 -7.79 -3.33 -25.42
N TYR A 105 -7.54 -2.65 -26.54
CA TYR A 105 -8.22 -1.41 -26.87
C TYR A 105 -9.63 -1.67 -27.39
N ALA A 106 -10.60 -0.95 -26.85
CA ALA A 106 -11.93 -0.80 -27.43
C ALA A 106 -11.93 0.29 -28.50
N ILE A 107 -12.66 0.08 -29.57
CA ILE A 107 -12.81 1.06 -30.64
C ILE A 107 -13.88 2.07 -30.21
N GLY A 108 -13.54 3.36 -30.23
CA GLY A 108 -14.46 4.44 -29.91
C GLY A 108 -14.42 5.52 -30.98
N GLY A 109 -15.41 5.58 -31.87
CA GLY A 109 -15.49 6.58 -32.91
C GLY A 109 -16.42 6.16 -34.04
N VAL A 110 -16.93 7.13 -34.80
CA VAL A 110 -17.74 6.91 -36.00
C VAL A 110 -16.78 6.69 -37.18
N LEU A 111 -17.04 5.69 -38.02
CA LEU A 111 -16.25 5.32 -39.21
C LEU A 111 -16.04 6.45 -40.25
N GLU A 112 -16.64 7.62 -40.04
CA GLU A 112 -16.58 8.78 -40.95
C GLU A 112 -15.35 9.68 -40.72
N GLU A 113 -14.60 9.51 -39.63
CA GLU A 113 -13.38 10.27 -39.37
C GLU A 113 -12.14 9.63 -40.02
N PRO A 114 -11.16 10.44 -40.51
CA PRO A 114 -9.91 9.93 -41.09
C PRO A 114 -8.99 9.24 -40.06
N ALA A 115 -9.35 9.27 -38.77
CA ALA A 115 -8.65 8.59 -37.70
C ALA A 115 -9.63 7.81 -36.83
N LEU A 116 -9.32 6.55 -36.56
CA LEU A 116 -10.05 5.73 -35.61
C LEU A 116 -9.54 6.01 -34.21
N THR A 117 -10.39 6.46 -33.31
CA THR A 117 -10.00 6.59 -31.91
C THR A 117 -10.16 5.24 -31.19
N VAL A 118 -9.13 4.82 -30.47
CA VAL A 118 -9.13 3.58 -29.68
C VAL A 118 -8.85 3.91 -28.22
N ARG A 119 -9.52 3.21 -27.31
CA ARG A 119 -9.50 3.45 -25.86
C ARG A 119 -9.17 2.17 -25.11
N ARG A 120 -8.20 2.19 -24.21
CA ARG A 120 -7.90 1.06 -23.32
C ARG A 120 -8.02 1.50 -21.86
N ARG A 121 -8.67 0.68 -21.04
CA ARG A 121 -8.75 0.89 -19.60
C ARG A 121 -7.51 0.29 -18.94
N ASP A 122 -6.69 1.14 -18.34
CA ASP A 122 -5.48 0.76 -17.64
C ASP A 122 -5.67 0.80 -16.12
N THR A 123 -5.07 -0.19 -15.45
CA THR A 123 -5.02 -0.26 -13.99
C THR A 123 -3.60 0.07 -13.55
N GLY A 124 -3.45 1.23 -12.91
CA GLY A 124 -2.20 1.72 -12.37
C GLY A 124 -1.89 1.23 -10.96
N ARG A 125 -0.93 1.89 -10.32
CA ARG A 125 -0.51 1.61 -8.94
C ARG A 125 -1.62 1.95 -7.94
N THR A 126 -1.59 1.32 -6.77
CA THR A 126 -2.44 1.67 -5.63
C THR A 126 -2.10 3.06 -5.10
N ILE A 127 -3.14 3.83 -4.77
CA ILE A 127 -3.06 5.09 -4.02
C ILE A 127 -3.77 4.93 -2.67
N ILE A 128 -3.30 5.69 -1.68
CA ILE A 128 -4.03 5.98 -0.44
C ILE A 128 -4.49 7.45 -0.48
N ALA A 129 -5.80 7.70 -0.58
CA ALA A 129 -6.36 9.04 -0.75
C ALA A 129 -7.54 9.33 0.19
N ASN A 130 -7.84 10.60 0.45
CA ASN A 130 -9.06 11.04 1.16
C ASN A 130 -10.22 11.40 0.21
N TYR A 131 -10.13 11.01 -1.07
CA TYR A 131 -11.14 11.25 -2.09
C TYR A 131 -11.28 9.98 -2.95
N ASP A 132 -12.39 9.84 -3.65
CA ASP A 132 -12.57 8.77 -4.63
C ASP A 132 -11.81 9.09 -5.92
N PRO A 133 -10.78 8.31 -6.29
CA PRO A 133 -10.06 8.48 -7.55
C PRO A 133 -10.97 8.56 -8.78
N MET A 134 -12.12 7.86 -8.79
CA MET A 134 -13.01 7.80 -9.95
C MET A 134 -13.81 9.08 -10.17
N GLN A 135 -13.86 9.96 -9.18
CA GLN A 135 -14.45 11.29 -9.33
C GLN A 135 -13.49 12.27 -10.03
N LEU A 136 -12.19 11.94 -10.11
CA LEU A 136 -11.22 12.77 -10.79
C LEU A 136 -11.34 12.67 -12.32
N PRO A 137 -11.11 13.78 -13.04
CA PRO A 137 -10.92 13.76 -14.48
C PRO A 137 -9.90 12.70 -14.91
N ASN A 138 -10.16 12.06 -16.05
CA ASN A 138 -9.29 10.98 -16.55
C ASN A 138 -7.83 11.43 -16.72
N GLU A 139 -7.63 12.67 -17.18
CA GLU A 139 -6.30 13.25 -17.35
C GLU A 139 -5.56 13.42 -16.03
N GLU A 140 -6.25 13.83 -14.97
CA GLU A 140 -5.66 13.99 -13.65
C GLU A 140 -5.23 12.64 -13.07
N ARG A 141 -6.07 11.60 -13.22
CA ARG A 141 -5.72 10.23 -12.86
C ARG A 141 -4.49 9.71 -13.62
N ARG A 142 -4.36 10.07 -14.91
CA ARG A 142 -3.20 9.72 -15.74
C ARG A 142 -1.94 10.40 -15.23
N LEU A 143 -1.99 11.70 -14.91
CA LEU A 143 -0.85 12.45 -14.38
C LEU A 143 -0.37 11.91 -13.03
N LEU A 144 -1.29 11.61 -12.11
CA LEU A 144 -0.96 11.00 -10.81
C LEU A 144 -0.38 9.59 -10.97
N HIS A 145 -0.84 8.84 -11.97
CA HIS A 145 -0.25 7.56 -12.31
C HIS A 145 1.19 7.71 -12.84
N GLU A 146 1.42 8.62 -13.78
CA GLU A 146 2.75 8.91 -14.34
C GLU A 146 3.71 9.41 -13.27
N GLU A 147 3.23 10.23 -12.33
CA GLU A 147 3.96 10.60 -11.12
C GLU A 147 4.35 9.38 -10.30
N ALA A 148 3.39 8.53 -9.95
CA ALA A 148 3.68 7.32 -9.18
C ALA A 148 4.66 6.39 -9.93
N GLN A 149 4.64 6.37 -11.27
CA GLN A 149 5.58 5.57 -12.07
C GLN A 149 7.04 6.03 -11.97
N ARG A 150 7.29 7.31 -11.68
CA ARG A 150 8.65 7.86 -11.51
C ARG A 150 9.37 7.30 -10.28
N TYR A 151 8.63 6.75 -9.33
CA TYR A 151 9.18 6.19 -8.09
C TYR A 151 9.29 4.65 -8.13
N PRO A 152 10.16 4.05 -7.30
CA PRO A 152 10.26 2.60 -7.14
C PRO A 152 8.91 1.93 -6.86
N ARG A 153 8.79 0.63 -7.22
CA ARG A 153 7.52 -0.12 -7.05
C ARG A 153 7.09 -0.30 -5.60
N ASN A 154 8.03 -0.20 -4.66
CA ASN A 154 7.76 -0.26 -3.23
C ASN A 154 7.26 1.07 -2.65
N ASP A 155 7.07 2.10 -3.50
CA ASP A 155 6.53 3.39 -3.06
C ASP A 155 5.05 3.48 -3.45
N ILE A 156 4.19 3.70 -2.45
CA ILE A 156 2.75 3.91 -2.65
C ILE A 156 2.46 5.39 -2.56
N LEU A 157 1.87 5.95 -3.61
CA LEU A 157 1.43 7.34 -3.61
C LEU A 157 0.38 7.55 -2.51
N ILE A 158 0.54 8.63 -1.77
CA ILE A 158 -0.40 9.09 -0.76
C ILE A 158 -0.81 10.50 -1.10
N ASP A 159 -2.12 10.76 -1.11
CA ASP A 159 -2.65 12.09 -1.38
C ASP A 159 -3.83 12.41 -0.47
N THR A 160 -3.58 13.19 0.58
CA THR A 160 -4.61 13.77 1.45
C THR A 160 -4.76 15.23 1.06
N ARG A 161 -5.81 15.52 0.28
CA ARG A 161 -6.06 16.87 -0.24
C ARG A 161 -6.72 17.77 0.80
N PRO A 162 -6.41 19.08 0.81
CA PRO A 162 -6.98 20.03 1.77
C PRO A 162 -8.51 20.19 1.70
N ASP A 163 -9.12 19.96 0.55
CA ASP A 163 -10.55 20.14 0.28
C ASP A 163 -11.40 18.90 0.62
N GLY A 164 -10.76 17.77 0.94
CA GLY A 164 -11.43 16.53 1.33
C GLY A 164 -11.48 16.31 2.85
N PRO A 165 -12.14 15.22 3.30
CA PRO A 165 -12.14 14.83 4.70
C PRO A 165 -10.73 14.66 5.28
N GLY A 166 -10.51 15.19 6.49
CA GLY A 166 -9.18 15.25 7.12
C GLY A 166 -8.16 16.10 6.38
N GLY A 167 -8.60 16.96 5.45
CA GLY A 167 -7.77 17.89 4.69
C GLY A 167 -7.09 18.97 5.53
N ASP A 168 -7.48 19.14 6.80
CA ASP A 168 -6.78 19.99 7.77
C ASP A 168 -5.33 19.53 8.00
N TYR A 169 -5.07 18.24 7.78
CA TYR A 169 -3.73 17.66 7.76
C TYR A 169 -3.37 17.13 6.37
N PRO A 170 -3.10 18.04 5.40
CA PRO A 170 -2.86 17.64 4.03
C PRO A 170 -1.47 17.01 3.88
N LEU A 171 -1.37 16.01 3.01
CA LEU A 171 -0.11 15.34 2.72
C LEU A 171 -0.15 14.74 1.32
N HIS A 172 0.74 15.21 0.46
CA HIS A 172 1.06 14.59 -0.81
C HIS A 172 2.45 13.97 -0.69
N GLY A 173 2.69 12.82 -1.33
CA GLY A 173 3.97 12.14 -1.29
C GLY A 173 3.84 10.62 -1.29
N PHE A 174 4.81 9.91 -0.72
CA PHE A 174 4.93 8.46 -0.86
C PHE A 174 5.13 7.74 0.47
N LEU A 175 4.41 6.64 0.63
CA LEU A 175 4.72 5.62 1.64
C LEU A 175 5.80 4.71 1.06
N VAL A 176 6.99 4.73 1.64
CA VAL A 176 8.07 3.83 1.21
C VAL A 176 7.94 2.51 1.94
N ILE A 177 7.62 1.42 1.24
CA ILE A 177 7.48 0.09 1.85
C ILE A 177 8.87 -0.52 2.12
N ARG A 178 8.99 -1.16 3.29
CA ARG A 178 10.17 -1.91 3.76
C ARG A 178 10.06 -3.39 3.42
N SER A 179 11.19 -4.05 3.20
CA SER A 179 11.24 -5.51 3.02
C SER A 179 10.92 -6.24 4.33
N VAL A 180 10.54 -7.52 4.24
CA VAL A 180 10.29 -8.36 5.44
C VAL A 180 11.51 -8.38 6.38
N ASN A 181 12.73 -8.40 5.85
CA ASN A 181 13.94 -8.32 6.68
C ASN A 181 14.01 -7.02 7.50
N LYS A 182 13.58 -5.89 6.93
CA LYS A 182 13.50 -4.61 7.64
C LYS A 182 12.34 -4.56 8.64
N ILE A 183 11.25 -5.29 8.40
CA ILE A 183 10.20 -5.51 9.42
C ILE A 183 10.79 -6.26 10.61
N MET A 184 11.49 -7.37 10.38
CA MET A 184 12.13 -8.13 11.45
C MET A 184 13.16 -7.30 12.21
N GLN A 185 13.94 -6.47 11.51
CA GLN A 185 14.87 -5.54 12.14
C GLN A 185 14.16 -4.55 13.07
N LEU A 186 13.09 -3.88 12.61
CA LEU A 186 12.28 -2.99 13.45
C LEU A 186 11.82 -3.70 14.72
N LEU A 187 11.20 -4.88 14.57
CA LEU A 187 10.61 -5.60 15.70
C LEU A 187 11.68 -6.09 16.69
N SER A 188 12.81 -6.59 16.21
CA SER A 188 13.90 -7.06 17.07
C SER A 188 14.58 -5.92 17.83
N HIS A 189 14.85 -4.79 17.17
CA HIS A 189 15.42 -3.62 17.83
C HIS A 189 14.44 -3.02 18.85
N GLY A 190 13.14 -3.02 18.54
CA GLY A 190 12.09 -2.51 19.41
C GLY A 190 11.95 -3.21 20.76
N ILE A 191 12.54 -4.41 20.94
CA ILE A 191 12.51 -5.14 22.23
C ILE A 191 13.36 -4.43 23.28
N ALA A 192 14.55 -3.94 22.91
CA ALA A 192 15.51 -3.41 23.89
C ALA A 192 16.49 -2.36 23.35
N VAL A 193 16.79 -2.34 22.05
CA VAL A 193 17.82 -1.47 21.47
C VAL A 193 17.25 -0.09 21.16
N ASP A 194 16.16 -0.06 20.39
CA ASP A 194 15.50 1.16 19.93
C ASP A 194 13.98 1.04 20.22
N PRO A 195 13.57 1.06 21.51
CA PRO A 195 12.17 0.87 21.87
C PRO A 195 11.29 1.96 21.25
N GLU A 196 10.13 1.55 20.73
CA GLU A 196 9.11 2.50 20.29
C GLU A 196 8.61 3.31 21.50
N PHE A 197 8.25 4.57 21.26
CA PHE A 197 7.73 5.47 22.29
C PHE A 197 6.38 6.05 21.89
N GLN A 198 5.66 6.59 22.88
CA GLN A 198 4.34 7.17 22.67
C GLN A 198 4.40 8.37 21.74
N VAL A 199 3.58 8.34 20.68
CA VAL A 199 3.39 9.49 19.79
C VAL A 199 1.93 9.90 19.88
N GLU A 200 1.71 11.08 20.44
CA GLU A 200 0.39 11.67 20.50
C GLU A 200 -0.13 11.98 19.09
N PRO A 201 -1.41 11.70 18.81
CA PRO A 201 -2.04 12.11 17.57
C PRO A 201 -1.87 13.61 17.34
N ASP A 202 -1.84 14.02 16.07
CA ASP A 202 -1.95 15.44 15.74
C ASP A 202 -3.35 15.94 16.11
N GLU A 203 -3.49 17.18 16.58
CA GLU A 203 -4.77 17.78 17.00
C GLU A 203 -5.84 17.76 15.90
N ARG A 204 -5.41 17.70 14.63
CA ARG A 204 -6.27 17.62 13.44
C ARG A 204 -6.73 16.19 13.13
N THR A 205 -6.27 15.20 13.90
CA THR A 205 -6.67 13.81 13.76
C THR A 205 -8.03 13.60 14.40
N GLY A 206 -8.95 12.96 13.69
CA GLY A 206 -10.26 12.59 14.21
C GLY A 206 -10.20 11.42 15.21
N GLU A 207 -11.36 10.79 15.44
CA GLU A 207 -11.47 9.68 16.38
C GLU A 207 -10.59 8.49 15.98
N ILE A 208 -9.94 7.87 16.98
CA ILE A 208 -9.11 6.68 16.83
C ILE A 208 -9.51 5.62 17.86
N VAL A 209 -9.44 4.34 17.46
CA VAL A 209 -9.78 3.22 18.36
C VAL A 209 -8.61 2.84 19.25
N LEU A 210 -7.40 2.74 18.66
CA LEU A 210 -6.19 2.28 19.33
C LEU A 210 -4.98 3.04 18.77
N ASN A 211 -4.10 3.48 19.67
CA ASN A 211 -2.79 4.05 19.36
C ASN A 211 -1.76 3.56 20.39
N PRO A 212 -1.42 2.27 20.40
CA PRO A 212 -0.40 1.78 21.31
C PRO A 212 0.97 2.30 20.90
N VAL A 213 1.86 2.35 21.90
CA VAL A 213 3.27 2.69 21.76
C VAL A 213 3.92 1.80 20.71
N SER A 214 3.95 0.49 20.98
CA SER A 214 4.64 -0.49 20.15
C SER A 214 3.79 -0.98 18.98
N THR A 215 4.43 -1.20 17.84
CA THR A 215 3.82 -1.84 16.68
C THR A 215 3.50 -3.29 17.00
N LEU A 216 4.41 -4.02 17.64
CA LEU A 216 4.16 -5.31 18.28
C LEU A 216 4.92 -5.34 19.61
N ASP A 217 4.21 -5.51 20.72
CA ASP A 217 4.85 -5.63 22.03
C ASP A 217 5.32 -7.07 22.26
N ILE A 218 6.64 -7.26 22.27
CA ILE A 218 7.30 -8.54 22.48
C ILE A 218 8.04 -8.48 23.81
N VAL A 219 7.63 -9.34 24.73
CA VAL A 219 8.23 -9.47 26.05
C VAL A 219 9.29 -10.56 26.04
N GLU A 220 10.53 -10.20 26.39
CA GLU A 220 11.61 -11.14 26.70
C GLU A 220 11.64 -11.43 28.21
N ALA A 221 11.59 -12.71 28.58
CA ALA A 221 11.63 -13.16 29.97
C ALA A 221 12.40 -14.49 30.11
N ASP A 222 12.78 -14.87 31.33
CA ASP A 222 13.46 -16.16 31.58
C ASP A 222 12.53 -17.38 31.46
N SER A 223 11.24 -17.17 31.72
CA SER A 223 10.19 -18.19 31.63
C SER A 223 8.93 -17.62 30.97
N ARG A 224 8.04 -18.50 30.53
CA ARG A 224 6.77 -18.10 29.92
C ARG A 224 5.92 -17.28 30.89
N PRO A 225 5.50 -16.05 30.53
CA PRO A 225 4.57 -15.26 31.33
C PRO A 225 3.16 -15.88 31.37
N ASP A 226 2.44 -15.72 32.48
CA ASP A 226 1.07 -16.26 32.66
C ASP A 226 0.06 -15.66 31.67
N ASN A 227 0.25 -14.39 31.34
CA ASN A 227 -0.57 -13.64 30.40
C ASN A 227 -0.13 -13.84 28.93
N ALA A 228 0.82 -14.72 28.62
CA ALA A 228 1.29 -14.93 27.25
C ALA A 228 0.23 -15.61 26.37
N ALA A 229 -0.17 -14.96 25.27
CA ALA A 229 -1.03 -15.55 24.25
C ALA A 229 -0.25 -16.55 23.40
N LEU A 230 0.91 -16.10 22.92
CA LEU A 230 1.88 -16.91 22.20
C LEU A 230 3.24 -16.73 22.87
N SER A 231 4.01 -17.81 22.95
CA SER A 231 5.37 -17.77 23.48
C SER A 231 6.25 -18.74 22.71
N VAL A 232 7.48 -18.36 22.44
CA VAL A 232 8.52 -19.23 21.90
C VAL A 232 9.74 -19.16 22.80
N LYS A 233 10.35 -20.31 23.07
CA LYS A 233 11.65 -20.36 23.72
C LYS A 233 12.72 -20.38 22.63
N PHE A 234 13.66 -19.45 22.71
CA PHE A 234 14.83 -19.42 21.85
C PHE A 234 16.04 -19.23 22.75
N GLU A 235 17.02 -20.14 22.62
CA GLU A 235 18.10 -20.29 23.58
C GLU A 235 17.56 -20.44 25.03
N ASN A 236 18.04 -19.59 25.95
CA ASN A 236 17.66 -19.58 27.36
C ASN A 236 16.60 -18.51 27.70
N ARG A 237 16.01 -17.86 26.69
CA ARG A 237 15.00 -16.81 26.87
C ARG A 237 13.66 -17.23 26.28
N CYS A 238 12.59 -16.72 26.86
CA CYS A 238 11.23 -16.84 26.39
C CYS A 238 10.78 -15.51 25.80
N TYR A 239 10.39 -15.53 24.53
CA TYR A 239 9.80 -14.39 23.83
C TYR A 239 8.31 -14.61 23.73
N SER A 240 7.51 -13.61 24.10
CA SER A 240 6.06 -13.74 24.14
C SER A 240 5.34 -12.47 23.74
N ILE A 241 4.09 -12.64 23.29
CA ILE A 241 3.14 -11.54 23.14
C ILE A 241 2.01 -11.74 24.13
N ALA A 242 1.58 -10.66 24.78
CA ALA A 242 0.51 -10.72 25.76
C ALA A 242 -0.85 -11.07 25.12
N LYS A 243 -1.71 -11.73 25.90
CA LYS A 243 -3.15 -11.85 25.60
C LYS A 243 -3.77 -10.45 25.57
N ALA A 244 -4.74 -10.27 24.68
CA ALA A 244 -5.68 -9.17 24.77
C ALA A 244 -6.25 -9.14 26.20
N SER A 245 -6.08 -8.04 26.93
CA SER A 245 -6.76 -7.89 28.22
C SER A 245 -8.25 -7.72 27.97
N ASN A 246 -9.06 -8.31 28.84
CA ASN A 246 -10.52 -8.14 28.86
C ASN A 246 -10.95 -7.11 29.91
N ASP A 247 -10.02 -6.52 30.66
CA ASP A 247 -10.32 -5.75 31.88
C ASP A 247 -11.19 -4.51 31.63
N ASP A 248 -11.22 -3.99 30.40
CA ASP A 248 -12.07 -2.85 30.00
C ASP A 248 -13.30 -3.24 29.16
N GLY A 249 -13.64 -4.53 29.07
CA GLY A 249 -14.73 -5.03 28.20
C GLY A 249 -14.46 -4.86 26.69
N LYS A 250 -13.27 -4.37 26.33
CA LYS A 250 -12.71 -4.31 24.98
C LYS A 250 -11.60 -5.34 24.88
N LEU A 251 -11.77 -6.38 24.06
CA LEU A 251 -10.65 -7.22 23.64
C LEU A 251 -9.68 -6.33 22.88
N ASP A 252 -8.54 -5.92 23.48
CA ASP A 252 -7.49 -5.23 22.72
C ASP A 252 -6.69 -6.25 21.91
N PRO A 253 -6.98 -6.41 20.60
CA PRO A 253 -6.37 -7.46 19.82
C PRO A 253 -5.07 -6.97 19.15
N TRP A 254 -4.53 -5.78 19.49
CA TRP A 254 -3.46 -5.15 18.71
C TRP A 254 -2.29 -6.08 18.45
N ASN A 255 -1.67 -6.64 19.49
CA ASN A 255 -0.52 -7.55 19.35
C ASN A 255 -0.86 -8.80 18.53
N LEU A 256 -2.03 -9.41 18.76
CA LEU A 256 -2.46 -10.58 18.01
C LEU A 256 -2.78 -10.24 16.55
N GLY A 257 -3.36 -9.06 16.29
CA GLY A 257 -3.64 -8.51 14.99
C GLY A 257 -2.35 -8.23 14.21
N THR A 258 -1.39 -7.58 14.85
CA THR A 258 -0.06 -7.33 14.28
C THR A 258 0.66 -8.64 13.98
N PHE A 259 0.63 -9.61 14.90
CA PHE A 259 1.23 -10.92 14.68
C PHE A 259 0.58 -11.66 13.50
N ARG A 260 -0.76 -11.60 13.35
CA ARG A 260 -1.46 -12.19 12.18
C ARG A 260 -1.04 -11.53 10.87
N VAL A 261 -0.93 -10.21 10.83
CA VAL A 261 -0.44 -9.48 9.65
C VAL A 261 1.00 -9.89 9.32
N LEU A 262 1.87 -9.97 10.33
CA LEU A 262 3.26 -10.41 10.16
C LEU A 262 3.35 -11.83 9.56
N VAL A 263 2.56 -12.78 10.07
CA VAL A 263 2.50 -14.15 9.52
C VAL A 263 1.99 -14.17 8.09
N GLN A 264 0.99 -13.35 7.75
CA GLN A 264 0.48 -13.23 6.39
C GLN A 264 1.55 -12.69 5.44
N LEU A 265 2.25 -11.61 5.82
CA LEU A 265 3.34 -11.04 5.03
C LEU A 265 4.46 -12.06 4.81
N TYR A 266 4.88 -12.77 5.86
CA TYR A 266 5.89 -13.81 5.76
C TYR A 266 5.49 -14.92 4.78
N ARG A 267 4.25 -15.41 4.87
CA ARG A 267 3.74 -16.45 3.96
C ARG A 267 3.71 -15.99 2.50
N MET A 268 3.31 -14.75 2.24
CA MET A 268 3.33 -14.18 0.89
C MET A 268 4.76 -14.13 0.34
N THR A 269 5.74 -13.73 1.14
CA THR A 269 7.14 -13.68 0.71
C THR A 269 7.73 -15.07 0.44
N VAL A 270 7.50 -16.05 1.34
CA VAL A 270 8.02 -17.43 1.15
C VAL A 270 7.38 -18.11 -0.06
N THR A 271 6.08 -17.91 -0.28
CA THR A 271 5.39 -18.48 -1.45
C THR A 271 5.83 -17.85 -2.77
N ASP A 272 6.17 -16.57 -2.80
CA ASP A 272 6.71 -15.93 -4.02
C ASP A 272 8.11 -16.44 -4.39
N ILE A 273 8.98 -16.64 -3.39
CA ILE A 273 10.31 -17.21 -3.61
C ILE A 273 10.20 -18.63 -4.19
N SER A 274 9.24 -19.44 -3.72
CA SER A 274 9.02 -20.79 -4.25
C SER A 274 8.53 -20.83 -5.71
N LYS A 275 7.99 -19.72 -6.23
CA LYS A 275 7.55 -19.58 -7.63
C LYS A 275 8.63 -18.98 -8.54
N THR A 276 9.71 -18.47 -7.97
CA THR A 276 10.84 -17.96 -8.74
C THR A 276 11.72 -19.16 -9.11
N PRO A 277 11.90 -19.51 -10.39
CA PRO A 277 12.79 -20.61 -10.76
C PRO A 277 14.19 -20.27 -10.23
N THR A 278 14.65 -21.06 -9.28
CA THR A 278 15.99 -20.92 -8.72
C THR A 278 16.98 -21.05 -9.89
N PRO A 279 17.92 -20.11 -10.11
CA PRO A 279 18.93 -20.33 -11.12
C PRO A 279 19.67 -21.61 -10.75
N ALA A 280 19.60 -22.61 -11.63
CA ALA A 280 20.31 -23.86 -11.45
C ALA A 280 21.81 -23.54 -11.51
N ILE A 281 22.45 -23.40 -10.34
CA ILE A 281 23.90 -23.37 -10.25
C ILE A 281 24.36 -24.79 -10.60
N THR A 282 24.69 -24.99 -11.88
CA THR A 282 25.38 -26.19 -12.32
C THR A 282 26.85 -26.00 -12.00
N ILE A 283 27.33 -26.67 -10.96
CA ILE A 283 28.77 -26.81 -10.73
C ILE A 283 29.24 -27.87 -11.74
N ALA A 284 29.92 -27.44 -12.79
CA ALA A 284 30.65 -28.36 -13.66
C ALA A 284 31.83 -28.94 -12.86
N ALA A 285 31.94 -30.26 -12.86
CA ALA A 285 33.03 -31.01 -12.26
C ALA A 285 34.33 -30.88 -13.05
#